data_AF-A0A484KLD4-F1
#
_entry.id   AF-A0A484KLD4-F1
#
_cell.length_a   1.000
_cell.length_b   1.000
_cell.length_c   1.000
_cell.angle_alpha   90.00
_cell.angle_beta   90.00
_cell.angle_gamma   90.00
#
_symmetry.space_group_name_H-M   'P 1'
#
loop_
_entity.id
_entity.type
_entity.pdbx_description
1 polymer ?
#
loop_
_entity_poly.entity_id
_entity_poly.type
_entity_poly.pdbx_seq_one_letter_code
_entity_poly.pdbx_strand_id
1 'polypeptide(L)'
;MKDLLVHLDLSRALKGDEGEPESMSAGDWEELCERCVSTIRLCIANSVVNWVIDEDSPTAIWEKLEKLYMAKSLTNKLVLKQRLYRLRMEDDDTLVGHMNVFNGLIDELKRIDVKIEECSRQNVGVLHWANSGWSIGG
;
A
#
# COMPACT_ATOMS: atom_id res chain seq x y z
N MET A 1 0.54 -2.82 -9.36
CA MET A 1 2.01 -2.80 -9.18
C MET A 1 2.53 -4.16 -8.75
N LYS A 2 1.97 -4.80 -7.71
CA LYS A 2 2.39 -6.14 -7.28
C LYS A 2 2.41 -7.16 -8.42
N ASP A 3 1.36 -7.21 -9.24
CA ASP A 3 1.29 -8.12 -10.40
C ASP A 3 2.36 -7.82 -11.47
N LEU A 4 2.71 -6.55 -11.66
CA LEU A 4 3.78 -6.15 -12.58
C LEU A 4 5.15 -6.65 -12.09
N LEU A 5 5.43 -6.51 -10.79
CA LEU A 5 6.68 -6.99 -10.19
C LEU A 5 6.77 -8.52 -10.22
N VAL A 6 5.64 -9.23 -10.11
CA VAL A 6 5.59 -10.69 -10.30
C VAL A 6 5.89 -11.05 -11.75
N HIS A 7 5.27 -10.36 -12.72
CA HIS A 7 5.51 -10.61 -14.14
C HIS A 7 6.97 -10.35 -14.56
N LEU A 8 7.64 -9.39 -13.92
CA LEU A 8 9.05 -9.06 -14.17
C LEU A 8 10.05 -9.90 -13.35
N ASP A 9 9.56 -10.85 -12.54
CA ASP A 9 10.34 -11.65 -11.59
C ASP A 9 11.14 -10.83 -10.54
N LEU A 10 10.64 -9.63 -10.21
CA LEU A 10 11.23 -8.72 -9.24
C LEU A 10 10.59 -8.84 -7.84
N SER A 11 9.48 -9.57 -7.74
CA SER A 11 8.69 -9.66 -6.50
C SER A 11 9.46 -10.23 -5.29
N ARG A 12 10.53 -11.00 -5.53
CA ARG A 12 11.39 -11.54 -4.47
C ARG A 12 12.21 -10.47 -3.75
N ALA A 13 12.62 -9.40 -4.45
CA ALA A 13 13.38 -8.31 -3.85
C ALA A 13 12.58 -7.54 -2.79
N LEU A 14 11.24 -7.64 -2.83
CA LEU A 14 10.37 -7.08 -1.80
C LEU A 14 10.47 -7.81 -0.44
N LYS A 15 11.15 -8.95 -0.37
CA LYS A 15 11.39 -9.69 0.86
C LYS A 15 12.75 -9.37 1.50
N GLY A 16 13.57 -8.54 0.85
CA GLY A 16 14.92 -8.22 1.34
C GLY A 16 15.80 -9.46 1.36
N ASP A 17 16.69 -9.55 2.35
CA ASP A 17 17.68 -10.62 2.48
C ASP A 17 17.06 -12.03 2.49
N GLU A 18 15.82 -12.18 2.99
CA GLU A 18 15.08 -13.46 2.95
C GLU A 18 14.66 -13.90 1.54
N GLY A 19 14.66 -12.96 0.59
CA GLY A 19 14.36 -13.19 -0.82
C GLY A 19 15.58 -13.54 -1.66
N GLU A 20 16.79 -13.43 -1.10
CA GLU A 20 18.05 -13.69 -1.81
C GLU A 20 18.24 -15.21 -2.00
N PRO A 21 18.37 -15.71 -3.24
CA PRO A 21 18.65 -17.11 -3.50
C PRO A 21 20.11 -17.46 -3.20
N GLU A 22 20.36 -18.56 -2.50
CA GLU A 22 21.72 -19.07 -2.22
C GLU A 22 22.55 -19.34 -3.49
N SER A 23 21.89 -19.61 -4.62
CA SER A 23 22.52 -19.90 -5.91
C SER A 23 22.94 -18.67 -6.69
N MET A 24 22.59 -17.47 -6.23
CA MET A 24 22.79 -16.22 -6.97
C MET A 24 24.00 -15.46 -6.43
N SER A 25 24.68 -14.71 -7.30
CA SER A 25 25.78 -13.87 -6.86
C SER A 25 25.27 -12.57 -6.23
N ALA A 26 26.05 -11.99 -5.32
CA ALA A 26 25.72 -10.71 -4.70
C ALA A 26 25.54 -9.58 -5.74
N GLY A 27 26.30 -9.60 -6.83
CA GLY A 27 26.18 -8.59 -7.90
C GLY A 27 24.88 -8.73 -8.70
N ASP A 28 24.49 -9.97 -9.05
CA ASP A 28 23.22 -10.23 -9.73
C ASP A 28 22.02 -9.85 -8.83
N TRP A 29 22.18 -10.02 -7.51
CA TRP A 29 21.18 -9.61 -6.53
C TRP A 29 21.05 -8.10 -6.40
N GLU A 30 22.17 -7.39 -6.35
CA GLU A 30 22.18 -5.94 -6.34
C GLU A 30 21.50 -5.38 -7.61
N GLU A 31 21.82 -5.91 -8.79
CA GLU A 31 21.17 -5.50 -10.04
C GLU A 31 19.66 -5.77 -10.03
N LEU A 32 19.23 -6.92 -9.50
CA LEU A 32 17.81 -7.26 -9.38
C LEU A 32 17.09 -6.28 -8.43
N CYS A 33 17.72 -5.94 -7.30
CA CYS A 33 17.22 -4.95 -6.36
C CYS A 33 17.11 -3.55 -7.00
N GLU A 34 18.15 -3.09 -7.71
CA GLU A 34 18.13 -1.82 -8.44
C GLU A 34 17.01 -1.75 -9.49
N ARG A 35 16.81 -2.85 -10.24
CA ARG A 35 15.72 -2.97 -11.21
C ARG A 35 14.36 -2.91 -10.54
N CYS A 36 14.20 -3.53 -9.37
CA CYS A 36 12.98 -3.45 -8.58
C CYS A 36 12.69 -2.02 -8.11
N VAL A 37 13.67 -1.35 -7.52
CA VAL A 37 13.60 0.06 -7.09
C VAL A 37 13.20 0.96 -8.26
N SER A 38 13.89 0.83 -9.38
CA SER A 38 13.62 1.62 -10.59
C SER A 38 12.21 1.39 -11.12
N THR A 39 11.75 0.13 -11.16
CA THR A 39 10.41 -0.22 -11.61
C THR A 39 9.34 0.38 -10.69
N ILE A 40 9.53 0.32 -9.38
CA ILE A 40 8.60 0.91 -8.41
C ILE A 40 8.52 2.44 -8.61
N ARG A 41 9.67 3.12 -8.70
CA ARG A 41 9.75 4.58 -8.92
C ARG A 41 9.07 5.00 -10.23
N LEU A 42 9.21 4.21 -11.30
CA LEU A 42 8.54 4.46 -12.59
C LEU A 42 7.02 4.26 -12.56
N CYS A 43 6.52 3.43 -11.64
CA CYS A 43 5.10 3.08 -11.56
C CYS A 43 4.30 3.95 -10.58
N ILE A 44 4.94 4.86 -9.85
CA ILE A 44 4.28 5.79 -8.92
C ILE A 44 4.30 7.22 -9.46
N ALA A 45 3.32 8.01 -9.05
CA ALA A 45 3.25 9.42 -9.45
C ALA A 45 4.44 10.22 -8.89
N ASN A 46 4.93 11.22 -9.62
CA ASN A 46 6.06 12.07 -9.20
C ASN A 46 5.88 12.68 -7.79
N SER A 47 4.64 13.01 -7.41
CA SER A 47 4.32 13.54 -6.07
C SER A 47 4.55 12.54 -4.93
N VAL A 48 4.61 11.24 -5.24
CA VAL A 48 4.88 10.14 -4.32
C VAL A 48 6.37 9.74 -4.38
N VAL A 49 7.01 9.84 -5.55
CA VAL A 49 8.47 9.56 -5.72
C VAL A 49 9.30 10.36 -4.72
N ASN A 50 9.00 11.65 -4.52
CA ASN A 50 9.74 12.50 -3.58
C ASN A 50 9.74 11.99 -2.13
N TRP A 51 8.79 11.13 -1.75
CA TRP A 51 8.73 10.57 -0.39
C TRP A 51 9.59 9.30 -0.22
N VAL A 52 9.99 8.68 -1.33
CA VAL A 52 10.74 7.42 -1.37
C VAL A 52 12.09 7.56 -2.09
N ILE A 53 12.47 8.78 -2.48
CA ILE A 53 13.67 9.05 -3.28
C ILE A 53 14.97 8.76 -2.51
N ASP A 54 14.95 8.93 -1.19
CA ASP A 54 16.09 8.67 -0.31
C ASP A 54 16.26 7.18 0.05
N GLU A 55 15.35 6.32 -0.41
CA GLU A 55 15.37 4.88 -0.11
C GLU A 55 15.88 4.11 -1.33
N ASP A 56 16.98 3.36 -1.18
CA ASP A 56 17.54 2.55 -2.27
C ASP A 56 17.26 1.04 -2.11
N SER A 57 16.64 0.64 -1.01
CA SER A 57 16.18 -0.73 -0.81
C SER A 57 14.75 -0.93 -1.33
N PRO A 58 14.49 -1.97 -2.15
CA PRO A 58 13.13 -2.32 -2.59
C PRO A 58 12.15 -2.52 -1.42
N THR A 59 12.60 -3.13 -0.32
CA THR A 59 11.77 -3.37 0.86
C THR A 59 11.41 -2.07 1.56
N ALA A 60 12.39 -1.19 1.77
CA ALA A 60 12.19 0.10 2.42
C ALA A 60 11.20 0.97 1.63
N ILE A 61 11.33 1.03 0.31
CA ILE A 61 10.38 1.72 -0.56
C ILE A 61 8.98 1.10 -0.40
N TRP A 62 8.86 -0.22 -0.47
CA TRP A 62 7.58 -0.91 -0.41
C TRP A 62 6.85 -0.67 0.92
N GLU A 63 7.53 -0.80 2.06
CA GLU A 63 6.97 -0.51 3.37
C GLU A 63 6.53 0.95 3.52
N LYS A 64 7.33 1.89 3.00
CA LYS A 64 7.02 3.33 3.09
C LYS A 64 5.79 3.66 2.26
N LEU A 65 5.63 3.04 1.09
CA LEU A 65 4.41 3.13 0.29
C LEU A 65 3.22 2.54 1.03
N GLU A 66 3.32 1.35 1.61
CA GLU A 66 2.24 0.75 2.41
C GLU A 66 1.80 1.67 3.55
N LYS A 67 2.75 2.19 4.35
CA LYS A 67 2.49 3.14 5.44
C LYS A 67 1.82 4.42 4.93
N LEU A 68 2.33 5.00 3.84
CA LEU A 68 1.81 6.24 3.25
C LEU A 68 0.37 6.06 2.75
N TYR A 69 0.10 4.97 2.03
CA TYR A 69 -1.23 4.70 1.51
C TYR A 69 -2.22 4.31 2.61
N MET A 70 -1.77 3.64 3.67
CA MET A 70 -2.58 3.39 4.88
C MET A 70 -2.94 4.69 5.60
N ALA A 71 -1.96 5.56 5.85
CA ALA A 71 -2.18 6.86 6.49
C ALA A 71 -3.12 7.75 5.66
N LYS A 72 -2.97 7.79 4.33
CA LYS A 72 -3.90 8.49 3.43
C LYS A 72 -5.30 7.88 3.49
N SER A 73 -5.43 6.57 3.52
CA SER A 73 -6.72 5.88 3.65
C SER A 73 -7.45 6.25 4.94
N LEU A 74 -6.74 6.24 6.08
CA LEU A 74 -7.27 6.66 7.38
C LEU A 74 -7.67 8.14 7.39
N THR A 75 -6.83 9.01 6.84
CA THR A 75 -7.11 10.45 6.74
C THR A 75 -8.32 10.71 5.84
N ASN A 76 -8.40 10.05 4.68
CA ASN A 76 -9.54 10.14 3.77
C ASN A 76 -10.82 9.65 4.45
N LYS A 77 -10.77 8.55 5.20
CA LYS A 77 -11.91 8.05 6.00
C LYS A 77 -12.39 9.09 7.00
N LEU A 78 -11.48 9.73 7.73
CA LEU A 78 -11.82 10.77 8.70
C LEU A 78 -12.48 11.98 8.02
N VAL A 79 -11.92 12.45 6.91
CA VAL A 79 -12.47 13.55 6.12
C VAL A 79 -13.88 13.22 5.61
N LEU A 80 -14.10 12.01 5.10
CA LEU A 80 -15.43 11.58 4.63
C LEU A 80 -16.44 11.50 5.78
N LYS A 81 -16.06 10.97 6.94
CA LYS A 81 -16.92 11.00 8.14
C LYS A 81 -17.26 12.43 8.52
N GLN A 82 -16.28 13.33 8.51
CA GLN A 82 -16.52 14.74 8.82
C GLN A 82 -17.47 15.41 7.81
N ARG A 83 -17.34 15.11 6.51
CA ARG A 83 -18.27 15.57 5.48
C ARG A 83 -19.68 15.03 5.73
N LEU A 84 -19.82 13.75 6.06
CA LEU A 84 -21.10 13.14 6.40
C LEU A 84 -21.76 13.82 7.62
N TYR A 85 -21.01 14.07 8.69
CA TYR A 85 -21.51 14.78 9.87
C TYR A 85 -21.93 16.22 9.59
N ARG A 86 -21.29 16.87 8.62
CA ARG A 86 -21.60 18.25 8.20
C ARG A 86 -22.62 18.32 7.07
N LEU A 87 -22.99 17.19 6.47
CA LEU A 87 -23.93 17.15 5.35
C LEU A 87 -25.30 17.60 5.84
N ARG A 88 -25.80 18.67 5.24
CA ARG A 88 -27.13 19.24 5.49
C ARG A 88 -27.74 19.59 4.14
N MET A 89 -29.06 19.51 4.06
CA MET A 89 -29.80 19.91 2.86
C MET A 89 -29.89 21.44 2.84
N GLU A 90 -29.62 22.04 1.70
CA GLU A 90 -29.80 23.48 1.48
C GLU A 90 -31.19 23.76 0.88
N ASP A 91 -31.69 24.99 1.01
CA ASP A 91 -33.09 25.34 0.66
C ASP A 91 -33.39 25.19 -0.85
N ASP A 92 -32.36 25.22 -1.68
CA ASP A 92 -32.40 25.04 -3.13
C ASP A 92 -32.10 23.60 -3.58
N ASP A 93 -31.82 22.70 -2.64
CA ASP A 93 -31.39 21.33 -2.91
C ASP A 93 -32.60 20.39 -3.08
N THR A 94 -32.54 19.48 -4.06
CA THR A 94 -33.59 18.47 -4.21
C THR A 94 -33.33 17.29 -3.28
N LEU A 95 -34.37 16.69 -2.71
CA LEU A 95 -34.24 15.48 -1.88
C LEU A 95 -33.45 14.36 -2.59
N VAL A 96 -33.71 14.17 -3.88
CA VAL A 96 -33.01 13.16 -4.70
C VAL A 96 -31.54 13.51 -4.88
N GLY A 97 -31.20 14.78 -5.14
CA GLY A 97 -29.83 15.26 -5.24
C GLY A 97 -29.06 15.04 -3.93
N HIS A 98 -29.68 15.45 -2.81
CA HIS A 98 -29.11 15.26 -1.48
C HIS A 98 -28.88 13.77 -1.15
N MET A 99 -29.87 12.91 -1.43
CA MET A 99 -29.73 11.46 -1.24
C MET A 99 -28.61 10.86 -2.10
N ASN A 100 -28.42 11.34 -3.33
CA ASN A 100 -27.33 10.87 -4.18
C ASN A 100 -25.95 11.23 -3.60
N VAL A 101 -25.79 12.45 -3.07
CA VAL A 101 -24.57 12.88 -2.38
C VAL A 101 -24.32 12.04 -1.13
N PHE A 102 -25.36 11.82 -0.32
CA PHE A 102 -25.27 10.97 0.87
C PHE A 102 -24.84 9.54 0.51
N ASN A 103 -25.50 8.90 -0.46
CA ASN A 103 -25.17 7.54 -0.89
C ASN A 103 -23.75 7.45 -1.48
N GLY A 104 -23.32 8.47 -2.23
CA GLY A 104 -21.95 8.55 -2.74
C GLY A 104 -20.90 8.56 -1.62
N LEU A 105 -21.13 9.36 -0.57
CA LEU A 105 -20.24 9.40 0.60
C LEU A 105 -20.21 8.06 1.35
N ILE A 106 -21.36 7.38 1.47
CA ILE A 106 -21.45 6.05 2.08
C ILE A 106 -20.68 5.00 1.26
N ASP A 107 -20.79 5.03 -0.06
CA ASP A 107 -20.09 4.07 -0.93
C ASP A 107 -18.57 4.32 -0.97
N GLU A 108 -18.13 5.58 -0.95
CA GLU A 108 -16.71 5.91 -0.77
C GLU A 108 -16.17 5.41 0.57
N LEU A 109 -16.93 5.58 1.65
CA LEU A 109 -16.58 5.06 2.98
C LEU A 109 -16.44 3.53 2.96
N LYS A 110 -17.38 2.80 2.37
CA LYS A 110 -17.28 1.33 2.22
C LYS A 110 -16.03 0.92 1.45
N ARG A 111 -15.73 1.61 0.33
CA ARG A 111 -14.56 1.31 -0.50
C ARG A 111 -13.24 1.50 0.27
N ILE A 112 -13.15 2.55 1.09
CA ILE A 112 -11.98 2.81 1.92
C ILE A 112 -11.87 1.81 3.08
N ASP A 113 -13.00 1.41 3.67
CA ASP A 113 -13.04 0.42 4.75
C ASP A 113 -12.48 -0.94 4.31
N VAL A 114 -12.89 -1.41 3.13
CA VAL A 114 -12.35 -2.64 2.52
C VAL A 114 -10.83 -2.57 2.33
N LYS A 115 -10.29 -1.42 1.88
CA LYS A 115 -8.84 -1.23 1.71
C LYS A 115 -8.07 -1.28 3.04
N ILE A 116 -8.65 -0.74 4.11
CA ILE A 116 -8.01 -0.73 5.44
C ILE A 116 -8.01 -2.14 6.04
N GLU A 117 -9.11 -2.89 5.94
CA GLU A 117 -9.18 -4.27 6.43
C GLU A 117 -8.23 -5.21 5.68
N GLU A 118 -8.17 -5.09 4.34
CA GLU A 118 -7.27 -5.90 3.51
C GLU A 118 -5.79 -5.67 3.87
N CYS A 119 -5.40 -4.41 4.02
CA CYS A 119 -4.02 -4.08 4.34
C CYS A 119 -3.68 -4.33 5.82
N SER A 120 -4.66 -4.26 6.73
CA SER A 120 -4.49 -4.74 8.12
C SER A 120 -4.23 -6.24 8.17
N ARG A 121 -5.03 -7.03 7.43
CA ARG A 121 -4.88 -8.49 7.36
C ARG A 121 -3.53 -8.93 6.79
N GLN A 122 -3.02 -8.22 5.78
CA GLN A 122 -1.67 -8.46 5.23
C GLN A 122 -0.58 -8.20 6.28
N ASN A 123 -0.69 -7.14 7.08
CA ASN A 123 0.30 -6.83 8.11
C ASN A 123 0.31 -7.85 9.28
N VAL A 124 -0.86 -8.37 9.68
CA VAL A 124 -0.91 -9.43 10.73
C VAL A 124 -0.35 -10.76 10.22
N GLY A 125 -0.52 -11.08 8.93
CA GLY A 125 0.08 -12.25 8.31
C GLY A 125 1.61 -12.22 8.32
N VAL A 126 2.20 -11.02 8.17
CA VAL A 126 3.66 -10.83 8.27
C VAL A 126 4.15 -11.10 9.69
N LEU A 127 3.42 -10.60 10.69
CA LEU A 127 3.78 -10.80 12.10
C LEU A 127 3.56 -12.25 12.57
N HIS A 128 2.60 -12.99 12.00
CA HIS A 128 2.38 -14.39 12.33
C HIS A 128 3.50 -15.30 11.78
N TRP A 129 4.08 -15.02 10.60
CA TRP A 129 5.22 -15.79 10.10
C TRP A 129 6.50 -15.50 10.91
N ALA A 130 6.75 -14.23 11.26
CA ALA A 130 7.91 -13.83 12.07
C ALA A 130 7.84 -14.39 13.51
N ASN A 131 6.63 -14.59 14.06
CA ASN A 131 6.43 -15.08 15.42
C ASN A 131 6.24 -16.61 15.52
N SER A 132 6.28 -17.35 14.40
CA SER A 132 6.13 -18.82 14.41
C SER A 132 7.45 -19.60 14.50
N GLY A 133 8.57 -18.93 14.80
CA GLY A 133 9.72 -19.52 15.50
C GLY A 133 10.21 -20.86 14.94
N TRP A 134 10.51 -20.94 13.65
CA TRP A 134 11.21 -22.10 13.10
C TRP A 134 12.71 -21.99 13.42
N SER A 135 13.08 -22.65 14.51
CA SER A 135 14.45 -22.99 14.88
C SER A 135 15.07 -23.85 13.77
N ILE A 136 16.01 -23.29 13.00
CA ILE A 136 16.90 -24.12 12.18
C ILE A 136 17.89 -24.76 13.15
N GLY A 137 17.63 -26.01 13.51
CA GLY A 137 18.50 -26.81 14.37
C GLY A 137 19.06 -28.00 13.60
N GLY A 138 20.39 -28.04 13.48
CA GLY A 138 21.22 -29.26 13.52
C GLY A 138 21.26 -30.12 12.27
#